data_AF-I3C184-F1
#
_entry.id   AF-I3C184-F1
#
_cell.length_a   1.000
_cell.length_b   1.000
_cell.length_c   1.000
_cell.angle_alpha   90.00
_cell.angle_beta   90.00
_cell.angle_gamma   90.00
#
_symmetry.space_group_name_H-M   'P 1'
#
loop_
_entity.id
_entity.type
_entity.pdbx_description
1 polymer ?
#
loop_
_entity_poly.entity_id
_entity_poly.type
_entity_poly.pdbx_seq_one_letter_code
_entity_poly.pdbx_strand_id
1 'polypeptide(L)' 'MKATIKLIKKSRKFSEAYKKSIVADFESGKFSVSQLERLHKISNRSIYRWIYKYSPSSSGVILHIFKSSN' A
#
# COMPACT_ATOMS: atom_id res chain seq x y z
N MET A 1 6.75 26.45 33.02
CA MET A 1 7.05 26.36 31.57
C MET A 1 6.24 25.21 30.99
N LYS A 2 5.26 25.47 30.10
CA LYS A 2 4.42 24.43 29.48
C LYS A 2 5.14 23.88 28.24
N ALA A 3 5.72 22.68 28.35
CA ALA A 3 6.27 21.98 27.20
C ALA A 3 5.11 21.52 26.28
N THR A 4 4.94 22.18 25.14
CA THR A 4 4.06 21.70 24.09
C THR A 4 4.77 20.53 23.40
N ILE A 5 4.42 19.31 23.80
CA ILE A 5 4.89 18.09 23.14
C ILE A 5 4.29 18.12 21.72
N LYS A 6 5.01 18.73 20.78
CA LYS A 6 4.75 18.58 19.35
C LYS A 6 4.92 17.10 19.09
N LEU A 7 3.81 16.36 19.04
CA LEU A 7 3.73 15.01 18.49
C LEU A 7 4.31 15.11 17.08
N ILE A 8 5.62 14.84 16.95
CA ILE A 8 6.29 14.66 15.67
C ILE A 8 5.49 13.53 15.03
N LYS A 9 4.55 13.89 14.14
CA LYS A 9 3.77 12.93 13.38
C LYS A 9 4.82 12.12 12.64
N LYS A 10 5.15 10.95 13.20
CA LYS A 10 6.19 10.06 12.71
C LYS A 10 5.65 9.55 11.40
N SER A 11 5.84 10.35 10.34
CA SER A 11 5.49 9.98 8.99
C SER A 11 6.22 8.68 8.77
N ARG A 12 5.46 7.58 8.74
CA ARG A 12 6.02 6.25 8.66
C ARG A 12 6.63 6.18 7.27
N LYS A 13 7.92 6.50 7.18
CA LYS A 13 8.69 6.41 5.94
C LYS A 13 8.82 4.92 5.66
N PHE A 14 7.91 4.43 4.84
CA PHE A 14 8.03 3.10 4.28
C PHE A 14 9.22 3.11 3.32
N SER A 15 10.27 2.37 3.67
CA SER A 15 11.40 2.12 2.79
C SER A 15 10.91 1.54 1.47
N GLU A 16 11.62 1.80 0.39
CA GLU A 16 11.24 1.30 -0.93
C GLU A 16 11.22 -0.23 -0.97
N ALA A 17 12.12 -0.89 -0.24
CA ALA A 17 12.11 -2.35 -0.06
C ALA A 17 10.77 -2.85 0.54
N TYR A 18 10.21 -2.12 1.51
CA TYR A 18 8.93 -2.47 2.11
C TYR A 18 7.78 -2.32 1.11
N LYS A 19 7.77 -1.23 0.35
CA LYS A 19 6.76 -1.02 -0.71
C LYS A 19 6.83 -2.13 -1.75
N LYS A 20 8.03 -2.53 -2.16
CA LYS A 20 8.25 -3.64 -3.10
C LYS A 20 7.81 -4.99 -2.53
N SER A 21 8.05 -5.25 -1.24
CA SER A 21 7.53 -6.47 -0.58
C SER A 21 6.01 -6.53 -0.67
N ILE A 22 5.32 -5.45 -0.31
CA ILE A 22 3.84 -5.38 -0.38
C ILE A 22 3.33 -5.65 -1.80
N VAL A 23 3.99 -5.06 -2.81
CA VAL A 23 3.64 -5.30 -4.22
C VAL A 23 3.93 -6.74 -4.64
N ALA A 24 5.04 -7.33 -4.19
CA ALA A 24 5.39 -8.72 -4.49
C ALA A 24 4.44 -9.73 -3.80
N ASP A 25 4.05 -9.48 -2.55
CA ASP A 25 3.04 -10.27 -1.82
C ASP A 25 1.68 -10.21 -2.50
N PHE A 26 1.34 -9.05 -3.05
CA PHE A 26 0.14 -8.83 -3.86
C PHE A 26 0.22 -9.53 -5.23
N GLU A 27 1.33 -9.39 -5.96
CA GLU A 27 1.57 -10.06 -7.25
C GLU A 27 1.61 -11.58 -7.09
N SER A 28 2.08 -12.08 -5.95
CA SER A 28 2.01 -13.51 -5.60
C SER A 28 0.57 -14.01 -5.40
N GLY A 29 -0.44 -13.14 -5.39
CA GLY A 29 -1.85 -13.50 -5.22
C GLY A 29 -2.20 -13.97 -3.81
N LYS A 30 -1.29 -13.83 -2.84
CA LYS A 30 -1.49 -14.31 -1.46
C LYS A 30 -2.44 -13.43 -0.66
N PHE A 31 -2.46 -12.13 -0.96
CA PHE A 31 -3.27 -11.16 -0.24
C PHE A 31 -3.87 -10.11 -1.17
N SER A 32 -5.15 -9.80 -0.98
CA SER A 32 -5.81 -8.68 -1.65
C SER A 32 -5.45 -7.34 -1.00
N VAL A 33 -5.60 -6.23 -1.74
CA VAL A 33 -5.30 -4.87 -1.24
C VAL A 33 -6.00 -4.59 0.09
N SER A 34 -7.26 -5.00 0.25
CA SER A 34 -8.04 -4.84 1.49
C SER A 34 -7.50 -5.64 2.68
N GLN A 35 -6.91 -6.82 2.41
CA GLN A 35 -6.25 -7.63 3.45
C GLN A 35 -4.90 -7.02 3.83
N LEU A 36 -4.10 -6.58 2.86
CA LEU A 36 -2.83 -5.87 3.10
C LEU A 36 -3.06 -4.56 3.85
N GLU A 37 -4.13 -3.84 3.53
CA GLU A 37 -4.54 -2.63 4.25
C GLU A 37 -4.83 -2.93 5.71
N ARG A 38 -5.58 -3.99 6.03
CA ARG A 38 -5.85 -4.40 7.41
C ARG A 38 -4.59 -4.89 8.14
N LEU A 39 -3.77 -5.71 7.47
CA LEU A 39 -2.59 -6.33 8.06
C LEU A 39 -1.48 -5.32 8.34
N HIS A 40 -1.20 -4.45 7.37
CA HIS A 40 -0.10 -3.49 7.46
C HIS A 40 -0.54 -2.07 7.84
N LYS A 41 -1.85 -1.84 8.02
CA LYS A 41 -2.44 -0.52 8.30
C LYS A 41 -2.05 0.54 7.27
N ILE A 42 -1.99 0.13 6.00
CA ILE A 42 -1.63 0.99 4.89
C ILE A 42 -2.91 1.32 4.14
N SER A 43 -3.16 2.59 3.86
CA SER A 43 -4.32 2.97 3.05
C SER A 43 -4.29 2.29 1.69
N ASN A 44 -5.43 1.73 1.27
CA ASN A 44 -5.64 1.11 -0.05
C ASN A 44 -5.04 1.96 -1.19
N ARG A 45 -5.26 3.28 -1.11
CA ARG A 45 -4.76 4.27 -2.08
C ARG A 45 -3.23 4.32 -2.19
N SER A 46 -2.51 4.13 -1.09
CA SER A 46 -1.04 4.08 -1.10
C SER A 46 -0.55 2.80 -1.76
N ILE A 47 -1.20 1.67 -1.47
CA ILE A 47 -0.87 0.37 -2.07
C ILE A 47 -1.08 0.44 -3.59
N TYR A 48 -2.22 0.96 -4.06
CA TYR A 48 -2.46 1.15 -5.50
C TYR A 48 -1.40 2.02 -6.16
N ARG A 49 -0.98 3.12 -5.54
CA ARG A 49 0.11 3.95 -6.08
C ARG A 49 1.43 3.18 -6.19
N TRP A 50 1.70 2.26 -5.27
CA TRP A 50 2.90 1.43 -5.33
C TRP A 50 2.78 0.37 -6.41
N ILE A 51 1.65 -0.34 -6.50
CA ILE A 51 1.40 -1.29 -7.59
C ILE A 51 1.55 -0.60 -8.94
N TYR A 52 0.97 0.60 -9.12
CA TYR A 52 1.11 1.38 -10.35
C TYR A 52 2.56 1.81 -10.63
N LYS A 53 3.33 2.14 -9.59
CA LYS A 53 4.72 2.61 -9.73
C LYS A 53 5.71 1.46 -9.97
N TYR A 54 5.45 0.28 -9.41
CA TYR A 54 6.35 -0.86 -9.42
C TYR A 54 5.92 -1.97 -10.42
N SER A 55 4.72 -1.90 -10.99
CA SER A 55 4.27 -2.79 -12.06
C SER A 55 4.30 -2.05 -13.41
N PRO A 56 5.36 -2.21 -14.22
CA PRO A 56 5.52 -1.49 -15.48
C PRO A 56 4.62 -1.98 -16.64
N SER A 57 3.91 -3.11 -16.51
CA SER A 57 3.38 -3.83 -17.68
C SER A 57 1.94 -4.36 -17.58
N SER A 58 1.27 -4.29 -16.44
CA SER A 58 -0.02 -4.99 -16.19
C SER A 58 -1.23 -4.07 -16.03
N SER A 59 -1.13 -2.84 -16.53
CA SER A 59 -2.05 -1.71 -16.28
C SER A 59 -3.53 -1.96 -16.61
N GLY A 60 -3.87 -2.93 -17.47
CA GLY A 60 -5.25 -3.21 -17.86
C GLY A 60 -5.96 -4.26 -17.02
N VAL A 61 -5.27 -5.34 -16.64
CA VAL A 61 -5.89 -6.56 -16.09
C VAL A 61 -6.21 -6.43 -14.60
N ILE A 62 -5.31 -5.81 -13.85
CA ILE A 62 -5.43 -5.72 -12.40
C ILE A 62 -6.63 -4.84 -12.01
N LEU A 63 -6.85 -3.71 -12.70
CA LEU A 63 -7.98 -2.80 -12.40
C LEU A 63 -9.36 -3.45 -12.58
N HIS A 64 -9.51 -4.38 -13.52
CA HIS A 64 -10.79 -5.06 -13.78
C HIS A 64 -11.17 -6.07 -12.69
N ILE A 65 -10.19 -6.75 -12.08
CA ILE A 65 -10.45 -7.73 -11.01
C ILE A 65 -10.99 -7.04 -9.74
N PHE A 66 -10.60 -5.79 -9.47
CA PHE A 66 -10.97 -5.10 -8.22
C PHE A 66 -12.24 -4.25 -8.30
N LYS A 67 -12.72 -3.85 -9.49
CA LYS A 67 -13.97 -3.08 -9.61
C LYS A 67 -15.24 -3.89 -9.30
N SER A 68 -15.15 -5.21 -9.13
CA SER A 68 -16.31 -6.09 -8.92
C SER A 68 -16.73 -6.27 -7.45
N SER A 69 -16.05 -5.63 -6.49
CA SER A 69 -16.37 -5.77 -5.06
C SER A 69 -16.80 -4.43 -4.47
N ASN A 70 -17.94 -3.91 -4.89
CA ASN A 70 -18.73 -2.94 -4.14
C ASN A 70 -20.22 -3.16 -4.36
#